data_AF-A0A9E1L461-F1
#
_entry.id   AF-A0A9E1L461-F1
#
_cell.length_a   1.000
_cell.length_b   1.000
_cell.length_c   1.000
_cell.angle_alpha   90.00
_cell.angle_beta   90.00
_cell.angle_gamma   90.00
#
_symmetry.space_group_name_H-M   'P 1'
#
loop_
_entity.id
_entity.type
_entity.pdbx_description
1 polymer ?
#
loop_
_entity_poly.entity_id
_entity_poly.type
_entity_poly.pdbx_seq_one_letter_code
_entity_poly.pdbx_strand_id
1 'polypeptide(L)'
;MYTKHAIILIPTLLAAESLASIVQIDGAGSYQLQSHSIAGILEDTSPYLSTSDLTAIHQELNVWGVNTDAKISLLPIDTPAGLALFTLMDQELGGGDSGIDASVGLVSTASNDLSLYINDSTQDAWNLIQPPFGSQTLGATFVWGSIGSGDGFGWAGMEYGDMLSYNFSSIVGDAGLDAEAFQFVSWDNGWSVVGTRGFDGDGTQTFTGSVIPAPPAALVLAAFAFNRRRRK
;
A
#
# COMPACT_ATOMS: atom_id res chain seq x y z
N MET A 1 -12.87 1.69 -63.80
CA MET A 1 -12.38 2.66 -62.79
C MET A 1 -13.36 2.70 -61.64
N TYR A 2 -13.05 2.05 -60.50
CA TYR A 2 -13.71 2.31 -59.21
C TYR A 2 -12.68 2.09 -58.11
N THR A 3 -12.06 3.18 -57.69
CA THR A 3 -11.06 3.19 -56.60
C THR A 3 -11.82 3.19 -55.28
N LYS A 4 -11.82 2.04 -54.58
CA LYS A 4 -12.39 1.93 -53.24
C LYS A 4 -11.53 2.74 -52.28
N HIS A 5 -12.10 3.81 -51.73
CA HIS A 5 -11.48 4.58 -50.66
C HIS A 5 -11.65 3.79 -49.37
N ALA A 6 -10.56 3.15 -48.92
CA ALA A 6 -10.49 2.61 -47.57
C ALA A 6 -10.37 3.78 -46.61
N ILE A 7 -11.47 4.14 -45.95
CA ILE A 7 -11.46 5.08 -44.83
C ILE A 7 -10.79 4.35 -43.67
N ILE A 8 -9.52 4.67 -43.43
CA ILE A 8 -8.80 4.25 -42.23
C ILE A 8 -9.38 5.09 -41.09
N LEU A 9 -10.23 4.48 -40.26
CA LEU A 9 -10.59 5.06 -38.96
C LEU A 9 -9.33 5.07 -38.09
N ILE A 10 -8.76 6.25 -37.87
CA ILE A 10 -7.77 6.49 -36.83
C ILE A 10 -8.57 6.68 -35.54
N PRO A 11 -8.57 5.73 -34.59
CA PRO A 11 -9.08 6.04 -33.27
C PRO A 11 -8.12 7.04 -32.63
N THR A 12 -8.58 8.28 -32.49
CA THR A 12 -7.94 9.26 -31.61
C THR A 12 -7.86 8.65 -30.21
N LEU A 13 -6.64 8.33 -29.77
CA LEU A 13 -6.35 8.07 -28.36
C LEU A 13 -6.72 9.34 -27.59
N LEU A 14 -7.85 9.30 -26.87
CA LEU A 14 -8.03 10.16 -25.72
C LEU A 14 -6.84 9.91 -24.79
N ALA A 15 -6.17 10.98 -24.39
CA ALA A 15 -5.11 10.92 -23.40
C ALA A 15 -5.64 10.13 -22.20
N ALA A 16 -4.93 9.06 -21.83
CA ALA A 16 -5.17 8.40 -20.58
C ALA A 16 -4.88 9.44 -19.50
N GLU A 17 -5.91 9.90 -18.81
CA GLU A 17 -5.71 10.36 -17.44
C GLU A 17 -4.95 9.22 -16.75
N SER A 18 -3.89 9.56 -16.00
CA SER A 18 -3.19 8.60 -15.16
C SER A 18 -4.22 8.00 -14.22
N LEU A 19 -4.79 6.85 -14.60
CA LEU A 19 -5.78 6.16 -13.80
C LEU A 19 -5.07 5.77 -12.52
N ALA A 20 -5.67 6.13 -11.37
CA ALA A 20 -5.22 5.64 -10.07
C ALA A 20 -4.99 4.12 -10.16
N SER A 21 -3.82 3.69 -9.71
CA SER A 21 -3.52 2.28 -9.58
C SER A 21 -4.42 1.71 -8.48
N ILE A 22 -4.86 0.46 -8.64
CA ILE A 22 -5.72 -0.19 -7.64
C ILE A 22 -4.96 -1.33 -7.01
N VAL A 23 -4.87 -1.30 -5.68
CA VAL A 23 -4.41 -2.42 -4.87
C VAL A 23 -5.62 -3.11 -4.26
N GLN A 24 -5.84 -4.36 -4.64
CA GLN A 24 -6.84 -5.24 -4.05
C GLN A 24 -6.27 -5.87 -2.78
N ILE A 25 -6.96 -5.68 -1.66
CA ILE A 25 -6.69 -6.36 -0.39
C ILE A 25 -7.68 -7.51 -0.21
N ASP A 26 -7.18 -8.71 0.05
CA ASP A 26 -7.98 -9.91 0.32
C ASP A 26 -7.53 -10.60 1.61
N GLY A 27 -8.46 -11.19 2.36
CA GLY A 27 -8.20 -11.96 3.60
C GLY A 27 -8.57 -11.23 4.89
N ALA A 28 -8.41 -9.90 4.92
CA ALA A 28 -8.96 -9.02 5.97
C ALA A 28 -10.39 -8.54 5.68
N GLY A 29 -10.97 -9.06 4.60
CA GLY A 29 -12.09 -8.47 3.85
C GLY A 29 -11.79 -8.57 2.35
N SER A 30 -12.46 -7.73 1.56
CA SER A 30 -12.15 -7.52 0.14
C SER A 30 -12.28 -6.04 -0.16
N TYR A 31 -11.16 -5.34 -0.28
CA TYR A 31 -11.11 -3.89 -0.45
C TYR A 31 -10.31 -3.51 -1.69
N GLN A 32 -10.81 -2.55 -2.46
CA GLN A 32 -10.09 -1.94 -3.57
C GLN A 32 -9.58 -0.58 -3.11
N LEU A 33 -8.26 -0.47 -2.99
CA LEU A 33 -7.60 0.76 -2.58
C LEU A 33 -7.09 1.46 -3.83
N GLN A 34 -7.70 2.60 -4.15
CA GLN A 34 -7.24 3.46 -5.22
C GLN A 34 -6.10 4.35 -4.71
N SER A 35 -5.02 4.41 -5.48
CA SER A 35 -3.87 5.24 -5.19
C SER A 35 -4.12 6.72 -5.48
N HIS A 36 -3.36 7.56 -4.79
CA HIS A 36 -3.19 8.95 -5.16
C HIS A 36 -1.75 9.38 -4.81
N SER A 37 -1.24 10.40 -5.49
CA SER A 37 0.08 10.94 -5.18
C SER A 37 0.03 11.84 -3.96
N ILE A 38 1.00 11.71 -3.07
CA ILE A 38 1.29 12.71 -2.03
C ILE A 38 2.65 13.32 -2.39
N ALA A 39 2.73 14.64 -2.42
CA ALA A 39 3.95 15.33 -2.84
C ALA A 39 5.09 15.10 -1.84
N GLY A 40 6.29 14.83 -2.36
CA GLY A 40 7.51 14.73 -1.54
C GLY A 40 7.72 13.39 -0.82
N ILE A 41 6.94 12.36 -1.14
CA ILE A 41 7.05 11.02 -0.51
C ILE A 41 8.04 10.13 -1.26
N LEU A 42 8.96 9.49 -0.51
CA LEU A 42 10.02 8.59 -1.02
C LEU A 42 11.00 9.27 -1.99
N GLU A 43 11.46 10.47 -1.64
CA GLU A 43 12.55 11.13 -2.37
C GLU A 43 13.94 10.59 -1.98
N ASP A 44 14.04 9.87 -0.85
CA ASP A 44 15.26 9.22 -0.38
C ASP A 44 15.48 7.82 -0.98
N THR A 45 16.69 7.28 -0.80
CA THR A 45 17.02 5.92 -1.25
C THR A 45 16.51 4.86 -0.29
N SER A 46 15.96 3.76 -0.82
CA SER A 46 15.69 2.56 -0.05
C SER A 46 16.93 2.09 0.75
N PRO A 47 16.76 1.63 2.00
CA PRO A 47 15.50 1.34 2.69
C PRO A 47 14.94 2.47 3.55
N TYR A 48 15.41 3.71 3.37
CA TYR A 48 15.08 4.79 4.30
C TYR A 48 13.73 5.43 3.97
N LEU A 49 12.75 5.26 4.86
CA LEU A 49 11.57 6.11 4.93
C LEU A 49 11.83 7.20 5.97
N SER A 50 11.78 8.48 5.58
CA SER A 50 12.10 9.56 6.50
C SER A 50 10.94 9.84 7.46
N THR A 51 11.24 10.37 8.65
CA THR A 51 10.21 10.90 9.56
C THR A 51 9.36 11.98 8.90
N SER A 52 9.94 12.76 7.98
CA SER A 52 9.21 13.75 7.18
C SER A 52 8.21 13.11 6.21
N ASP A 53 8.56 11.98 5.58
CA ASP A 53 7.64 11.24 4.72
C ASP A 53 6.44 10.76 5.54
N LEU A 54 6.70 10.09 6.67
CA LEU A 54 5.64 9.62 7.56
C LEU A 54 4.75 10.77 8.02
N THR A 55 5.35 11.83 8.56
CA THR A 55 4.63 13.02 9.03
C THR A 55 3.76 13.60 7.92
N ALA A 56 4.26 13.71 6.69
CA ALA A 56 3.51 14.24 5.55
C ALA A 56 2.33 13.34 5.17
N ILE A 57 2.51 12.01 5.17
CA ILE A 57 1.42 11.06 4.91
C ILE A 57 0.34 11.18 5.98
N HIS A 58 0.71 11.17 7.27
CA HIS A 58 -0.25 11.32 8.37
C HIS A 58 -0.98 12.67 8.32
N GLN A 59 -0.28 13.76 8.02
CA GLN A 59 -0.89 15.08 7.88
C GLN A 59 -1.90 15.12 6.73
N GLU A 60 -1.56 14.57 5.57
CA GLU A 60 -2.48 14.49 4.44
C GLU A 60 -3.75 13.70 4.81
N LEU A 61 -3.60 12.51 5.40
CA LEU A 61 -4.74 11.70 5.84
C LEU A 61 -5.63 12.44 6.86
N ASN A 62 -5.01 13.10 7.84
CA ASN A 62 -5.73 13.86 8.86
C ASN A 62 -6.49 15.08 8.28
N VAL A 63 -5.95 15.74 7.25
CA VAL A 63 -6.66 16.84 6.55
C VAL A 63 -7.98 16.36 5.95
N TRP A 64 -8.02 15.09 5.51
CA TRP A 64 -9.23 14.45 4.99
C TRP A 64 -10.06 13.74 6.07
N GLY A 65 -9.66 13.84 7.35
CA GLY A 65 -10.39 13.29 8.48
C GLY A 65 -10.13 11.81 8.76
N VAL A 66 -9.10 11.22 8.14
CA VAL A 66 -8.64 9.85 8.45
C VAL A 66 -7.72 9.91 9.66
N ASN A 67 -8.22 9.49 10.84
CA ASN A 67 -7.41 9.38 12.03
C ASN A 67 -6.49 8.16 11.96
N THR A 68 -5.20 8.35 12.20
CA THR A 68 -4.16 7.31 12.15
C THR A 68 -3.59 6.96 13.53
N ASP A 69 -3.90 7.76 14.54
CA ASP A 69 -3.53 7.52 15.94
C ASP A 69 -4.14 6.20 16.43
N ALA A 70 -3.30 5.34 17.02
CA ALA A 70 -3.64 3.97 17.41
C ALA A 70 -4.31 3.14 16.28
N LYS A 71 -3.85 3.28 15.02
CA LYS A 71 -4.30 2.49 13.85
C LYS A 71 -3.12 1.92 13.04
N ILE A 72 -3.33 0.73 12.47
CA ILE A 72 -2.53 0.16 11.37
C ILE A 72 -3.23 0.54 10.07
N SER A 73 -2.68 1.50 9.35
CA SER A 73 -3.28 2.09 8.16
C SER A 73 -2.61 1.57 6.90
N LEU A 74 -3.39 0.94 6.01
CA LEU A 74 -2.92 0.51 4.70
C LEU A 74 -3.42 1.46 3.63
N LEU A 75 -2.49 2.00 2.83
CA LEU A 75 -2.81 2.94 1.76
C LEU A 75 -1.83 2.83 0.59
N PRO A 76 -2.32 2.82 -0.65
CA PRO A 76 -1.47 2.89 -1.84
C PRO A 76 -1.19 4.35 -2.21
N ILE A 77 0.08 4.69 -2.45
CA ILE A 77 0.51 6.03 -2.86
C ILE A 77 1.34 5.90 -4.15
N ASP A 78 1.06 6.78 -5.11
CA ASP A 78 1.92 6.92 -6.29
C ASP A 78 3.12 7.82 -5.95
N THR A 79 4.32 7.25 -5.99
CA THR A 79 5.58 7.91 -5.61
C THR A 79 6.57 7.96 -6.79
N PRO A 80 7.67 8.73 -6.71
CA PRO A 80 8.76 8.66 -7.69
C PRO A 80 9.40 7.26 -7.79
N ALA A 81 9.33 6.45 -6.74
CA ALA A 81 9.77 5.06 -6.73
C ALA A 81 8.73 4.08 -7.32
N GLY A 82 7.62 4.58 -7.87
CA GLY A 82 6.50 3.81 -8.39
C GLY A 82 5.33 3.73 -7.39
N LEU A 83 4.33 2.89 -7.71
CA LEU A 83 3.24 2.60 -6.78
C LEU A 83 3.81 1.93 -5.53
N ALA A 84 3.47 2.47 -4.37
CA ALA A 84 3.86 1.92 -3.08
C ALA A 84 2.63 1.59 -2.23
N LEU A 85 2.59 0.39 -1.63
CA LEU A 85 1.63 0.07 -0.58
C LEU A 85 2.29 0.33 0.77
N PHE A 86 1.86 1.40 1.43
CA PHE A 86 2.29 1.77 2.76
C PHE A 86 1.47 1.06 3.83
N THR A 87 2.15 0.72 4.93
CA THR A 87 1.56 0.35 6.20
C THR A 87 2.09 1.32 7.25
N LEU A 88 1.22 2.14 7.79
CA LEU A 88 1.52 3.11 8.86
C LEU A 88 0.99 2.53 10.18
N MET A 89 1.71 2.74 11.27
CA MET A 89 1.34 2.28 12.61
C MET A 89 1.43 3.45 13.56
N ASP A 90 0.29 3.81 14.14
CA ASP A 90 0.19 4.99 15.00
C ASP A 90 0.51 6.30 14.28
N GLN A 91 0.28 7.44 14.92
CA GLN A 91 0.56 8.75 14.32
C GLN A 91 2.00 9.22 14.59
N GLU A 92 2.75 9.52 13.53
CA GLU A 92 4.04 10.22 13.63
C GLU A 92 3.86 11.75 13.65
N LEU A 93 4.42 12.42 14.68
CA LEU A 93 4.39 13.88 14.87
C LEU A 93 5.77 14.56 14.89
N GLY A 94 6.84 13.83 14.57
CA GLY A 94 8.24 14.26 14.60
C GLY A 94 8.92 14.02 15.96
N GLY A 95 8.33 13.19 16.82
CA GLY A 95 8.76 13.01 18.21
C GLY A 95 9.81 11.92 18.41
N GLY A 96 9.81 10.90 17.56
CA GLY A 96 10.52 9.65 17.79
C GLY A 96 9.98 8.86 19.01
N ASP A 97 10.34 7.58 19.09
CA ASP A 97 9.74 6.63 20.05
C ASP A 97 9.95 7.04 21.50
N SER A 98 8.84 7.34 22.20
CA SER A 98 8.88 7.87 23.57
C SER A 98 8.04 7.09 24.59
N GLY A 99 7.33 6.04 24.16
CA GLY A 99 6.55 5.14 25.03
C GLY A 99 6.24 3.80 24.35
N ILE A 100 5.81 2.79 25.11
CA ILE A 100 5.35 1.50 24.57
C ILE A 100 4.09 1.11 25.34
N ASP A 101 2.94 1.12 24.68
CA ASP A 101 1.70 0.54 25.23
C ASP A 101 1.53 -0.91 24.76
N ALA A 102 1.87 -1.21 23.50
CA ALA A 102 1.88 -2.56 22.94
C ALA A 102 2.97 -2.73 21.87
N SER A 103 3.11 -3.96 21.36
CA SER A 103 4.01 -4.25 20.23
C SER A 103 3.36 -5.19 19.22
N VAL A 104 3.50 -4.86 17.94
CA VAL A 104 2.96 -5.62 16.82
C VAL A 104 4.10 -6.25 16.02
N GLY A 105 4.06 -7.57 15.91
CA GLY A 105 4.95 -8.32 15.03
C GLY A 105 4.40 -8.36 13.62
N LEU A 106 5.28 -8.17 12.63
CA LEU A 106 4.96 -8.28 11.22
C LEU A 106 5.90 -9.27 10.52
N VAL A 107 5.31 -10.09 9.67
CA VAL A 107 6.00 -10.71 8.53
C VAL A 107 5.32 -10.27 7.24
N SER A 108 6.06 -9.64 6.35
CA SER A 108 5.60 -9.26 5.01
C SER A 108 6.50 -9.85 3.93
N THR A 109 5.93 -10.40 2.86
CA THR A 109 6.70 -10.97 1.75
C THR A 109 6.30 -10.32 0.43
N ALA A 110 7.31 -10.04 -0.39
CA ALA A 110 7.22 -9.29 -1.64
C ALA A 110 8.12 -9.92 -2.72
N SER A 111 7.93 -9.54 -3.99
CA SER A 111 8.90 -9.85 -5.05
C SER A 111 10.26 -9.22 -4.76
N ASN A 112 11.35 -9.84 -5.22
CA ASN A 112 12.71 -9.26 -5.13
C ASN A 112 12.91 -8.00 -5.97
N ASP A 113 12.00 -7.72 -6.91
CA ASP A 113 12.06 -6.53 -7.76
C ASP A 113 11.53 -5.27 -7.06
N LEU A 114 10.84 -5.43 -5.91
CA LEU A 114 10.30 -4.33 -5.13
C LEU A 114 11.34 -3.72 -4.20
N SER A 115 11.20 -2.43 -3.92
CA SER A 115 12.02 -1.74 -2.92
C SER A 115 11.29 -1.69 -1.59
N LEU A 116 11.96 -2.11 -0.51
CA LEU A 116 11.46 -1.89 0.85
C LEU A 116 11.87 -0.50 1.32
N TYR A 117 10.96 0.24 1.92
CA TYR A 117 11.22 1.46 2.67
C TYR A 117 10.66 1.27 4.08
N ILE A 118 11.42 1.60 5.12
CA ILE A 118 11.02 1.47 6.53
C ILE A 118 11.60 2.66 7.31
N ASN A 119 10.80 3.24 8.21
CA ASN A 119 11.31 4.27 9.11
C ASN A 119 12.24 3.62 10.13
N ASP A 120 13.04 4.44 10.82
CA ASP A 120 13.81 3.99 11.97
C ASP A 120 14.65 2.73 11.68
N SER A 121 15.07 2.59 10.42
CA SER A 121 15.77 1.41 9.90
C SER A 121 17.10 1.12 10.60
N THR A 122 17.59 2.04 11.44
CA THR A 122 18.79 1.87 12.26
C THR A 122 18.51 1.70 13.75
N GLN A 123 17.25 1.81 14.15
CA GLN A 123 16.76 1.82 15.53
C GLN A 123 15.87 0.60 15.81
N ASP A 124 15.07 0.19 14.83
CA ASP A 124 14.11 -0.90 14.96
C ASP A 124 14.69 -2.29 14.78
N ALA A 125 14.04 -3.26 15.43
CA ALA A 125 14.30 -4.67 15.26
C ALA A 125 13.61 -5.20 13.99
N TRP A 126 14.24 -5.01 12.84
CA TRP A 126 13.80 -5.57 11.57
C TRP A 126 14.90 -6.39 10.88
N ASN A 127 14.48 -7.29 9.99
CA ASN A 127 15.35 -8.03 9.10
C ASN A 127 14.69 -8.18 7.74
N LEU A 128 15.48 -8.00 6.69
CA LEU A 128 15.10 -8.34 5.33
C LEU A 128 15.85 -9.60 4.91
N ILE A 129 15.10 -10.68 4.72
CA ILE A 129 15.63 -11.94 4.23
C ILE A 129 15.38 -11.96 2.72
N GLN A 130 16.45 -11.93 1.93
CA GLN A 130 16.41 -12.05 0.48
C GLN A 130 16.93 -13.43 0.05
N PRO A 131 16.10 -14.49 0.14
CA PRO A 131 16.49 -15.79 -0.40
C PRO A 131 16.75 -15.70 -1.91
N PRO A 132 17.55 -16.62 -2.47
CA PRO A 132 17.90 -16.61 -3.90
C PRO A 132 16.72 -16.94 -4.84
N PHE A 133 15.48 -17.00 -4.32
CA PHE A 133 14.30 -17.56 -5.00
C PHE A 133 13.25 -16.52 -5.43
N GLY A 134 13.66 -15.28 -5.69
CA GLY A 134 12.79 -14.28 -6.34
C GLY A 134 11.79 -13.58 -5.42
N SER A 135 11.84 -13.81 -4.11
CA SER A 135 11.02 -13.11 -3.11
C SER A 135 11.87 -12.66 -1.93
N GLN A 136 11.47 -11.58 -1.29
CA GLN A 136 12.07 -11.05 -0.07
C GLN A 136 11.04 -10.96 1.04
N THR A 137 11.47 -11.21 2.27
CA THR A 137 10.62 -11.22 3.45
C THR A 137 11.15 -10.23 4.47
N LEU A 138 10.32 -9.24 4.81
CA LEU A 138 10.47 -8.38 5.98
C LEU A 138 9.94 -9.11 7.21
N GLY A 139 10.77 -9.22 8.24
CA GLY A 139 10.32 -9.44 9.61
C GLY A 139 10.61 -8.19 10.44
N ALA A 140 9.60 -7.60 11.09
CA ALA A 140 9.74 -6.40 11.90
C ALA A 140 8.89 -6.50 13.17
N THR A 141 9.28 -5.75 14.20
CA THR A 141 8.45 -5.48 15.38
C THR A 141 8.30 -3.97 15.50
N PHE A 142 7.07 -3.51 15.57
CA PHE A 142 6.75 -2.08 15.67
C PHE A 142 6.15 -1.78 17.03
N VAL A 143 6.40 -0.56 17.51
CA VAL A 143 5.87 -0.06 18.75
C VAL A 143 4.46 0.50 18.51
N TRP A 144 3.57 0.35 19.50
CA TRP A 144 2.19 0.80 19.40
C TRP A 144 1.78 1.62 20.62
N GLY A 145 1.01 2.69 20.38
CA GLY A 145 0.46 3.58 21.42
C GLY A 145 1.50 4.56 21.96
N SER A 146 2.51 4.91 21.17
CA SER A 146 3.46 5.95 21.55
C SER A 146 2.91 7.29 21.10
N ILE A 147 2.54 8.17 22.05
CA ILE A 147 1.97 9.48 21.72
C ILE A 147 2.92 10.27 20.81
N GLY A 148 2.51 10.44 19.55
CA GLY A 148 3.24 11.22 18.55
C GLY A 148 4.51 10.56 18.01
N SER A 149 4.68 9.25 18.23
CA SER A 149 5.67 8.43 17.52
C SER A 149 4.97 7.32 16.76
N GLY A 150 5.14 7.31 15.46
CA GLY A 150 4.54 6.34 14.57
C GLY A 150 5.59 5.63 13.74
N ASP A 151 5.34 4.36 13.50
CA ASP A 151 6.14 3.52 12.63
C ASP A 151 5.49 3.37 11.25
N GLY A 152 6.29 2.97 10.27
CA GLY A 152 5.74 2.61 8.98
C GLY A 152 6.76 2.06 8.01
N PHE A 153 6.24 1.32 7.05
CA PHE A 153 7.03 0.81 5.94
C PHE A 153 6.18 0.80 4.67
N GLY A 154 6.85 0.67 3.54
CA GLY A 154 6.22 0.56 2.23
C GLY A 154 6.99 -0.37 1.31
N TRP A 155 6.25 -1.19 0.56
CA TRP A 155 6.78 -1.86 -0.62
C TRP A 155 6.51 -0.99 -1.82
N ALA A 156 7.55 -0.50 -2.48
CA ALA A 156 7.48 0.41 -3.62
C ALA A 156 7.93 -0.24 -4.92
N GLY A 157 7.48 0.34 -6.04
CA GLY A 157 7.75 -0.16 -7.39
C GLY A 157 6.76 -1.22 -7.85
N MET A 158 5.56 -1.28 -7.25
CA MET A 158 4.56 -2.30 -7.57
C MET A 158 4.00 -2.11 -8.97
N GLU A 159 3.95 -3.19 -9.75
CA GLU A 159 3.37 -3.26 -11.09
C GLU A 159 2.16 -4.22 -11.14
N TYR A 160 1.42 -4.17 -12.24
CA TYR A 160 0.27 -5.05 -12.45
C TYR A 160 0.64 -6.53 -12.33
N GLY A 161 -0.04 -7.24 -11.43
CA GLY A 161 0.21 -8.65 -11.16
C GLY A 161 1.18 -8.90 -10.01
N ASP A 162 1.84 -7.86 -9.48
CA ASP A 162 2.60 -7.99 -8.24
C ASP A 162 1.67 -8.27 -7.07
N MET A 163 2.19 -9.07 -6.13
CA MET A 163 1.48 -9.50 -4.94
C MET A 163 2.38 -9.42 -3.71
N LEU A 164 1.77 -8.99 -2.61
CA LEU A 164 2.33 -8.90 -1.28
C LEU A 164 1.52 -9.79 -0.35
N SER A 165 2.17 -10.39 0.64
CA SER A 165 1.48 -11.07 1.74
C SER A 165 1.88 -10.44 3.06
N TYR A 166 0.93 -10.30 3.96
CA TYR A 166 1.12 -9.77 5.30
C TYR A 166 0.60 -10.75 6.35
N ASN A 167 1.35 -10.88 7.43
CA ASN A 167 0.96 -11.57 8.65
C ASN A 167 1.35 -10.70 9.84
N PHE A 168 0.34 -10.18 10.53
CA PHE A 168 0.48 -9.43 11.76
C PHE A 168 0.17 -10.33 12.96
N SER A 169 0.88 -10.11 14.05
CA SER A 169 0.66 -10.77 15.32
C SER A 169 0.76 -9.77 16.47
N SER A 170 -0.19 -9.80 17.40
CA SER A 170 -0.07 -9.12 18.69
C SER A 170 0.95 -9.88 19.54
N ILE A 171 2.08 -9.23 19.90
CA ILE A 171 3.16 -9.90 20.65
C ILE A 171 3.05 -9.63 22.16
N VAL A 172 2.80 -8.38 22.56
CA VAL A 172 2.73 -7.99 23.97
C VAL A 172 1.58 -7.01 24.20
N GLY A 173 0.64 -7.41 25.07
CA GLY A 173 -0.39 -6.53 25.63
C GLY A 173 -1.64 -6.40 24.76
N ASP A 174 -2.68 -7.19 25.03
CA ASP A 174 -4.03 -6.91 24.51
C ASP A 174 -4.61 -5.59 25.07
N ALA A 175 -3.96 -5.03 26.11
CA ALA A 175 -4.32 -3.76 26.71
C ALA A 175 -3.79 -2.60 25.84
N GLY A 176 -4.48 -2.27 24.75
CA GLY A 176 -4.21 -1.06 23.99
C GLY A 176 -4.44 -1.15 22.48
N LEU A 177 -4.52 -2.37 21.92
CA LEU A 177 -4.89 -2.54 20.52
C LEU A 177 -6.40 -2.31 20.35
N ASP A 178 -6.77 -1.42 19.44
CA ASP A 178 -8.16 -1.18 19.10
C ASP A 178 -8.81 -2.46 18.55
N ALA A 179 -10.08 -2.70 18.89
CA ALA A 179 -10.87 -3.79 18.33
C ALA A 179 -10.97 -3.70 16.79
N GLU A 180 -10.80 -2.50 16.23
CA GLU A 180 -10.63 -2.22 14.82
C GLU A 180 -9.26 -1.59 14.56
N ALA A 181 -8.20 -2.31 14.91
CA ALA A 181 -6.81 -1.85 14.76
C ALA A 181 -6.42 -1.55 13.31
N PHE A 182 -6.92 -2.30 12.33
CA PHE A 182 -6.60 -2.12 10.93
C PHE A 182 -7.61 -1.20 10.24
N GLN A 183 -7.11 -0.30 9.42
CA GLN A 183 -7.91 0.47 8.49
C GLN A 183 -7.33 0.44 7.08
N PHE A 184 -8.22 0.33 6.10
CA PHE A 184 -7.89 0.30 4.69
C PHE A 184 -8.33 1.61 4.07
N VAL A 185 -7.38 2.39 3.56
CA VAL A 185 -7.57 3.76 3.10
C VAL A 185 -7.47 3.80 1.58
N SER A 186 -8.45 4.44 0.94
CA SER A 186 -8.54 4.59 -0.50
C SER A 186 -8.78 6.04 -0.85
N TRP A 187 -8.29 6.44 -2.03
CA TRP A 187 -8.68 7.69 -2.64
C TRP A 187 -10.03 7.55 -3.37
N ASP A 188 -11.01 8.38 -3.03
CA ASP A 188 -12.23 8.61 -3.82
C ASP A 188 -12.70 10.04 -3.59
N ASN A 189 -12.23 10.97 -4.44
CA ASN A 189 -12.43 12.42 -4.27
C ASN A 189 -11.91 12.97 -2.92
N GLY A 190 -10.95 12.27 -2.32
CA GLY A 190 -10.44 12.49 -0.98
C GLY A 190 -9.98 11.17 -0.36
N TRP A 191 -9.08 11.23 0.63
CA TRP A 191 -8.72 10.04 1.39
C TRP A 191 -9.84 9.63 2.33
N SER A 192 -10.21 8.36 2.34
CA SER A 192 -11.23 7.84 3.25
C SER A 192 -10.98 6.38 3.61
N VAL A 193 -11.49 5.98 4.77
CA VAL A 193 -11.47 4.58 5.22
C VAL A 193 -12.59 3.82 4.52
N VAL A 194 -12.24 2.80 3.73
CA VAL A 194 -13.20 1.94 3.01
C VAL A 194 -13.50 0.65 3.76
N GLY A 195 -12.73 0.36 4.80
CA GLY A 195 -12.94 -0.79 5.68
C GLY A 195 -12.04 -0.78 6.88
N THR A 196 -12.47 -1.47 7.92
CA THR A 196 -11.72 -1.68 9.15
C THR A 196 -11.73 -3.16 9.54
N ARG A 197 -10.73 -3.58 10.31
CA ARG A 197 -10.61 -4.95 10.79
C ARG A 197 -9.88 -5.00 12.13
N GLY A 198 -10.19 -5.97 12.96
CA GLY A 198 -9.44 -6.30 14.18
C GLY A 198 -8.53 -7.49 13.97
N PHE A 199 -7.68 -7.78 14.95
CA PHE A 199 -7.03 -9.09 15.02
C PHE A 199 -8.09 -10.19 15.20
N ASP A 200 -7.84 -11.35 14.60
CA ASP A 200 -8.64 -12.54 14.80
C ASP A 200 -8.44 -13.09 16.23
N GLY A 201 -9.26 -14.06 16.65
CA GLY A 201 -9.28 -14.55 18.03
C GLY A 201 -8.00 -15.24 18.52
N ASP A 202 -7.05 -15.51 17.61
CA ASP A 202 -5.71 -16.01 17.92
C ASP A 202 -4.65 -14.91 18.00
N GLY A 203 -5.05 -13.64 17.92
CA GLY A 203 -4.17 -12.48 17.97
C GLY A 203 -3.42 -12.21 16.66
N THR A 204 -3.85 -12.82 15.55
CA THR A 204 -3.23 -12.61 14.24
C THR A 204 -4.14 -11.90 13.25
N GLN A 205 -3.56 -11.30 12.22
CA GLN A 205 -4.31 -10.82 11.07
C GLN A 205 -3.47 -11.04 9.81
N THR A 206 -4.05 -11.76 8.84
CA THR A 206 -3.37 -12.07 7.57
C THR A 206 -4.16 -11.54 6.39
N PHE A 207 -3.46 -11.00 5.41
CA PHE A 207 -4.07 -10.59 4.14
C PHE A 207 -3.02 -10.50 3.03
N THR A 208 -3.49 -10.41 1.79
CA THR A 208 -2.67 -10.18 0.61
C THR A 208 -3.04 -8.86 -0.04
N GLY A 209 -2.06 -8.17 -0.60
CA GLY A 209 -2.25 -7.01 -1.47
C GLY A 209 -1.82 -7.34 -2.88
N SER A 210 -2.63 -7.04 -3.90
CA SER A 210 -2.26 -7.27 -5.30
C SER A 210 -2.63 -6.08 -6.19
N VAL A 211 -1.77 -5.73 -7.15
CA VAL A 211 -2.09 -4.66 -8.10
C VAL A 211 -2.99 -5.21 -9.20
N ILE A 212 -4.20 -4.65 -9.31
CA ILE A 212 -5.18 -5.04 -10.32
C ILE A 212 -5.42 -3.92 -11.34
N PRO A 213 -5.77 -4.25 -12.60
CA PRO A 213 -6.11 -3.24 -13.60
C PRO A 213 -7.30 -2.38 -13.16
N ALA A 214 -7.19 -1.07 -13.30
CA ALA A 214 -8.33 -0.16 -13.14
C ALA A 214 -9.48 -0.57 -14.10
N PRO A 215 -10.77 -0.42 -13.72
CA PRO A 215 -11.89 -0.89 -14.53
C PRO A 215 -11.86 -0.44 -16.01
N PRO A 216 -11.50 0.82 -16.35
CA PRO A 216 -11.38 1.24 -17.74
C PRO A 216 -10.24 0.52 -18.49
N ALA A 217 -9.10 0.29 -17.83
CA ALA A 217 -7.98 -0.46 -18.39
C ALA A 217 -8.35 -1.94 -18.63
N ALA A 218 -9.10 -2.55 -17.71
CA ALA A 218 -9.63 -3.90 -17.86
C ALA A 218 -10.56 -4.04 -19.09
N LEU A 219 -11.42 -3.04 -19.34
CA LEU A 219 -12.28 -3.02 -20.53
C LEU A 219 -11.50 -2.93 -21.84
N VAL A 220 -10.42 -2.13 -21.88
CA VAL A 220 -9.54 -2.05 -23.05
C VAL A 220 -8.82 -3.37 -23.30
N LEU A 221 -8.25 -3.98 -22.25
CA LEU A 221 -7.62 -5.30 -22.33
C LEU A 221 -8.60 -6.38 -22.84
N ALA A 222 -9.83 -6.38 -22.32
CA ALA A 222 -10.88 -7.27 -22.79
C ALA A 222 -11.20 -7.04 -24.29
N ALA A 223 -11.36 -5.78 -24.72
CA ALA A 223 -11.63 -5.44 -26.11
C ALA A 223 -10.52 -5.91 -27.06
N PHE A 224 -9.25 -5.79 -26.66
CA PHE A 224 -8.11 -6.33 -27.42
C PHE A 224 -8.12 -7.86 -27.49
N ALA A 225 -8.39 -8.54 -26.37
CA ALA A 225 -8.47 -9.99 -26.31
C ALA A 225 -9.60 -10.54 -27.21
N PHE A 226 -10.79 -9.94 -27.16
CA PHE A 226 -11.92 -10.32 -28.00
C PHE A 226 -11.68 -10.02 -29.49
N ASN A 227 -11.04 -8.90 -29.83
CA ASN A 227 -10.70 -8.58 -31.22
C ASN A 227 -9.60 -9.51 -31.79
N ARG A 228 -8.62 -9.91 -30.97
CA ARG A 228 -7.59 -10.88 -31.38
C ARG A 228 -8.20 -12.26 -31.64
N ARG A 229 -9.20 -12.66 -30.85
CA ARG A 229 -9.91 -13.94 -31.01
C ARG A 229 -10.82 -13.95 -32.24
N ARG A 230 -11.39 -12.80 -32.62
CA ARG A 230 -12.24 -12.66 -33.82
C ARG A 230 -11.45 -12.61 -35.13
N ARG A 231 -10.15 -12.32 -35.08
CA ARG A 231 -9.24 -12.28 -36.24
C ARG A 231 -8.43 -13.57 -36.45
N LYS A 232 -8.56 -14.55 -35.56
CA LYS A 232 -8.12 -15.93 -35.80
C LYS A 232 -9.27 -16.75 -36.36
#